data_AF-A0A8J3MXK5-F1
#
_entry.id   AF-A0A8J3MXK5-F1
#
_cell.length_a   1.000
_cell.length_b   1.000
_cell.length_c   1.000
_cell.angle_alpha   90.00
_cell.angle_beta   90.00
_cell.angle_gamma   90.00
#
_symmetry.space_group_name_H-M   'P 1'
#
loop_
_entity.id
_entity.type
_entity.pdbx_description
1 polymer ?
#
loop_
_entity_poly.entity_id
_entity_poly.type
_entity_poly.pdbx_seq_one_letter_code
_entity_poly.pdbx_strand_id
1 'polypeptide(L)'
;MSSTSSPRTDTSLPVLPKKSVPKHKSRKRWLIGACAGVLIIIGAVVAYVLLGTQVTPLKLPMLPANLSDDQIGLAQWQEYQLPLPAHPLSNPSLPARPQVTPGLASLEDAAGQAFIKQGDLTRGLAYLKAAALAVPDNLRYSNDYRLALRDHQLYQDELAFFMALARKLQTPNTTIQYALAYVDLMRSCPKPPDGLVCQAQDSYSSIGILNGLLEKNPYNIVARYVRGLNHIYWPTQMRHLPNAQEDLQYAVALSRFQMKISPGFAPQAYIALGDVFGKAGDIKVARNVWLNGLNAVSTREQTPLQQRLAIPQDQLTSMENQQLRGLGVYVNTDLSLFWMKG
;
A
#
# COMPACT_ATOMS: atom_id res chain seq x y z
N MET A 1 -22.60 34.37 56.97
CA MET A 1 -23.92 34.39 57.63
C MET A 1 -24.57 33.05 57.32
N SER A 2 -24.51 32.08 58.24
CA SER A 2 -25.48 31.86 59.34
C SER A 2 -26.86 31.53 58.76
N SER A 3 -27.58 30.47 59.11
CA SER A 3 -27.59 29.67 60.34
C SER A 3 -28.56 28.49 60.19
N THR A 4 -28.18 27.35 60.78
CA THR A 4 -29.00 26.37 61.55
C THR A 4 -30.53 26.42 61.49
N SER A 5 -31.16 25.26 61.29
CA SER A 5 -31.99 24.58 62.33
C SER A 5 -32.54 23.21 61.89
N SER A 6 -32.30 22.19 62.72
CA SER A 6 -33.09 20.94 62.84
C SER A 6 -34.30 21.19 63.78
N PRO A 7 -35.10 20.20 64.25
CA PRO A 7 -35.43 18.82 63.80
C PRO A 7 -36.96 18.52 63.80
N ARG A 8 -37.39 17.34 63.34
CA ARG A 8 -38.36 16.49 64.07
C ARG A 8 -38.31 15.04 63.61
N THR A 9 -38.06 14.19 64.59
CA THR A 9 -38.00 12.73 64.57
C THR A 9 -39.40 12.16 64.68
N ASP A 10 -39.80 11.29 63.74
CA ASP A 10 -40.96 10.42 63.90
C ASP A 10 -40.51 8.96 63.94
N THR A 11 -40.80 8.35 65.08
CA THR A 11 -40.42 7.01 65.48
C THR A 11 -41.45 6.03 64.91
N SER A 12 -41.15 5.38 63.79
CA SER A 12 -41.89 4.21 63.33
C SER A 12 -41.03 2.96 63.49
N LEU A 13 -41.59 1.98 64.18
CA LEU A 13 -40.97 0.70 64.52
C LEU A 13 -40.61 -0.07 63.23
N PRO A 14 -39.39 -0.63 63.12
CA PRO A 14 -38.99 -1.42 61.96
C PRO A 14 -39.76 -2.75 61.94
N VAL A 15 -40.60 -2.92 60.91
CA VAL A 15 -41.16 -4.23 60.56
C VAL A 15 -40.02 -5.12 60.05
N LEU A 16 -39.64 -6.10 60.85
CA LEU A 16 -38.64 -7.11 60.50
C LEU A 16 -39.03 -7.80 59.17
N PRO A 17 -38.17 -7.77 58.13
CA PRO A 17 -38.43 -8.50 56.91
C PRO A 17 -38.44 -10.00 57.21
N LYS A 18 -39.54 -10.67 56.85
CA LYS A 18 -39.64 -12.14 56.84
C LYS A 18 -38.40 -12.70 56.11
N LYS A 19 -37.54 -13.40 56.86
CA LYS A 19 -36.46 -14.22 56.30
C LYS A 19 -37.08 -15.20 55.30
N SER A 20 -36.93 -14.90 54.01
CA SER A 20 -37.25 -15.86 52.97
C SER A 20 -36.23 -16.99 53.08
N VAL A 21 -36.73 -18.19 53.35
CA VAL A 21 -35.92 -19.41 53.34
C VAL A 21 -35.26 -19.50 51.96
N PRO A 22 -33.92 -19.61 51.87
CA PRO A 22 -33.25 -19.76 50.60
C PRO A 22 -33.76 -21.05 49.96
N LYS A 23 -34.62 -20.90 48.93
CA LYS A 23 -35.04 -22.02 48.10
C LYS A 23 -33.75 -22.68 47.61
N HIS A 24 -33.51 -23.91 48.07
CA HIS A 24 -32.41 -24.76 47.66
C HIS A 24 -32.58 -25.07 46.16
N LYS A 25 -32.23 -24.09 45.32
CA LYS A 25 -32.28 -24.18 43.87
C LYS A 25 -31.34 -25.32 43.48
N SER A 26 -31.97 -26.43 43.11
CA SER A 26 -31.42 -27.63 42.50
C SER A 26 -30.03 -27.43 41.88
N ARG A 27 -28.98 -27.88 42.58
CA ARG A 27 -27.61 -27.99 42.05
C ARG A 27 -27.58 -28.73 40.70
N LYS A 28 -28.54 -29.63 40.44
CA LYS A 28 -28.70 -30.33 39.15
C LYS A 28 -29.06 -29.39 38.00
N ARG A 29 -29.90 -28.37 38.21
CA ARG A 29 -30.23 -27.39 37.16
C ARG A 29 -29.03 -26.50 36.79
N TRP A 30 -28.18 -26.20 37.78
CA TRP A 30 -26.95 -25.45 37.54
C TRP A 30 -25.91 -26.27 36.76
N LEU A 31 -25.73 -27.55 37.12
CA LEU A 31 -24.86 -28.48 36.39
C LEU A 31 -25.30 -28.69 34.94
N ILE A 32 -26.60 -28.85 34.68
CA ILE A 32 -27.13 -28.99 33.31
C ILE A 32 -26.89 -27.70 32.50
N GLY A 33 -27.12 -26.53 33.09
CA GLY A 33 -26.84 -25.25 32.44
C GLY A 33 -25.35 -25.05 32.14
N ALA A 34 -24.46 -25.45 33.04
CA ALA A 34 -23.02 -25.38 32.84
C ALA A 34 -22.55 -26.31 31.70
N CYS A 35 -23.04 -27.56 31.66
CA CYS A 35 -22.71 -28.50 30.58
C CYS A 35 -23.20 -28.00 29.21
N ALA A 36 -24.41 -27.45 29.14
CA ALA A 36 -24.94 -26.86 27.90
C ALA A 36 -24.10 -25.66 27.44
N GLY A 37 -23.69 -24.78 28.35
CA GLY A 37 -22.81 -23.65 28.04
C GLY A 37 -21.45 -24.10 27.49
N VAL A 38 -20.83 -25.11 28.10
CA VAL A 38 -19.55 -25.68 27.63
C VAL A 38 -19.69 -26.29 26.24
N LEU A 39 -20.77 -27.04 25.97
CA LEU A 39 -21.01 -27.62 24.65
C LEU A 39 -21.23 -26.58 23.55
N ILE A 40 -21.90 -25.46 23.86
CA ILE A 40 -22.06 -24.34 22.92
C ILE A 40 -20.71 -23.68 22.63
N ILE A 41 -19.87 -23.48 23.65
CA ILE A 41 -18.52 -22.90 23.47
C ILE A 41 -17.64 -23.85 22.65
N ILE A 42 -17.64 -25.15 22.95
CA ILE A 42 -16.90 -26.14 22.17
C ILE A 42 -17.42 -26.19 20.73
N GLY A 43 -18.75 -26.19 20.54
CA GLY A 43 -19.36 -26.15 19.21
C GLY A 43 -18.98 -24.89 18.43
N ALA A 44 -18.94 -23.73 19.08
CA ALA A 44 -18.51 -22.48 18.48
C ALA A 44 -17.01 -22.46 18.15
N VAL A 45 -16.16 -23.02 19.02
CA VAL A 45 -14.71 -23.16 18.76
C VAL A 45 -14.45 -24.16 17.63
N VAL A 46 -15.13 -25.30 17.62
CA VAL A 46 -15.04 -26.30 16.55
C VAL A 46 -15.56 -25.73 15.25
N ALA A 47 -16.69 -25.02 15.26
CA ALA A 47 -17.19 -24.30 14.09
C ALA A 47 -16.21 -23.20 13.66
N TYR A 48 -15.59 -22.47 14.58
CA TYR A 48 -14.58 -21.46 14.27
C TYR A 48 -13.28 -22.08 13.73
N VAL A 49 -12.90 -23.30 14.13
CA VAL A 49 -11.71 -23.99 13.63
C VAL A 49 -11.99 -24.69 12.30
N LEU A 50 -13.19 -25.24 12.11
CA LEU A 50 -13.59 -25.94 10.89
C LEU A 50 -14.10 -24.99 9.79
N LEU A 51 -14.80 -23.91 10.17
CA LEU A 51 -15.28 -22.85 9.28
C LEU A 51 -14.38 -21.63 9.29
N GLY A 52 -13.43 -21.55 10.24
CA GLY A 52 -12.33 -20.60 10.18
C GLY A 52 -11.64 -20.78 8.85
N THR A 53 -11.49 -19.68 8.13
CA THR A 53 -10.92 -19.66 6.79
C THR A 53 -9.53 -20.27 6.85
N GLN A 54 -9.41 -21.56 6.52
CA GLN A 54 -8.12 -22.23 6.44
C GLN A 54 -7.31 -21.47 5.40
N VAL A 55 -6.27 -20.80 5.87
CA VAL A 55 -5.37 -20.04 5.01
C VAL A 55 -4.53 -21.05 4.25
N THR A 56 -4.88 -21.26 3.00
CA THR A 56 -4.13 -22.15 2.11
C THR A 56 -2.85 -21.43 1.65
N PRO A 57 -1.67 -22.07 1.71
CA PRO A 57 -0.44 -21.46 1.21
C PRO A 57 -0.57 -21.01 -0.24
N LEU A 58 -0.07 -19.81 -0.53
CA LEU A 58 -0.09 -19.30 -1.90
C LEU A 58 0.87 -20.08 -2.80
N LYS A 59 0.41 -20.36 -4.02
CA LYS A 59 1.26 -20.85 -5.12
C LYS A 59 2.04 -19.65 -5.68
N LEU A 60 3.23 -19.43 -5.14
CA LEU A 60 4.15 -18.37 -5.57
C LEU A 60 5.27 -18.96 -6.45
N PRO A 61 5.85 -18.16 -7.37
CA PRO A 61 6.99 -18.61 -8.16
C PRO A 61 8.17 -18.95 -7.26
N MET A 62 8.94 -19.97 -7.66
CA MET A 62 10.20 -20.29 -7.01
C MET A 62 11.24 -19.23 -7.35
N LEU A 63 11.93 -18.72 -6.33
CA LEU A 63 13.01 -17.76 -6.48
C LEU A 63 14.36 -18.48 -6.36
N PRO A 64 15.40 -18.04 -7.08
CA PRO A 64 16.76 -18.49 -6.83
C PRO A 64 17.15 -18.25 -5.36
N ALA A 65 17.85 -19.20 -4.75
CA ALA A 65 18.17 -19.13 -3.31
C ALA A 65 19.10 -17.96 -2.93
N ASN A 66 19.90 -17.46 -3.88
CA ASN A 66 20.95 -16.47 -3.65
C ASN A 66 20.73 -15.18 -4.46
N LEU A 67 19.51 -14.64 -4.46
CA LEU A 67 19.26 -13.32 -5.05
C LEU A 67 19.94 -12.22 -4.23
N SER A 68 20.74 -11.40 -4.89
CA SER A 68 21.34 -10.19 -4.30
C SER A 68 20.37 -9.01 -4.30
N ASP A 69 20.65 -8.01 -3.46
CA ASP A 69 19.87 -6.77 -3.40
C ASP A 69 19.84 -6.05 -4.77
N ASP A 70 20.92 -6.12 -5.55
CA ASP A 70 20.99 -5.57 -6.91
C ASP A 70 20.04 -6.28 -7.89
N GLN A 71 20.05 -7.62 -7.91
CA GLN A 71 19.19 -8.41 -8.79
C GLN A 71 17.70 -8.20 -8.53
N ILE A 72 17.33 -7.82 -7.30
CA ILE A 72 15.95 -7.49 -6.95
C ILE A 72 15.62 -6.00 -7.11
N GLY A 73 16.56 -5.17 -7.55
CA GLY A 73 16.35 -3.74 -7.79
C GLY A 73 16.44 -2.87 -6.53
N LEU A 74 17.14 -3.33 -5.50
CA LEU A 74 17.24 -2.72 -4.18
C LEU A 74 18.69 -2.43 -3.75
N ALA A 75 19.64 -2.34 -4.70
CA ALA A 75 21.06 -2.13 -4.40
C ALA A 75 21.36 -0.93 -3.48
N GLN A 76 20.63 0.19 -3.65
CA GLN A 76 20.81 1.45 -2.90
C GLN A 76 19.72 1.67 -1.85
N TRP A 77 18.99 0.63 -1.50
CA TRP A 77 17.80 0.71 -0.67
C TRP A 77 17.96 1.48 0.64
N GLN A 78 19.06 1.26 1.34
CA GLN A 78 19.32 1.83 2.65
C GLN A 78 19.43 3.36 2.57
N GLU A 79 19.93 3.89 1.45
CA GLU A 79 20.02 5.33 1.22
C GLU A 79 18.62 5.95 1.11
N TYR A 80 17.65 5.23 0.55
CA TYR A 80 16.28 5.71 0.38
C TYR A 80 15.59 5.91 1.74
N GLN A 81 15.98 5.14 2.75
CA GLN A 81 15.39 5.17 4.09
C GLN A 81 15.98 6.25 5.01
N LEU A 82 17.04 6.95 4.58
CA LEU A 82 17.63 8.02 5.37
C LEU A 82 16.60 9.14 5.60
N PRO A 83 16.47 9.67 6.83
CA PRO A 83 15.54 10.77 7.08
C PRO A 83 15.97 12.02 6.31
N LEU A 84 15.01 12.74 5.76
CA LEU A 84 15.26 14.05 5.18
C LEU A 84 15.45 15.10 6.29
N PRO A 85 16.23 16.17 6.04
CA PRO A 85 16.31 17.31 6.95
C PRO A 85 14.92 17.89 7.26
N ALA A 86 14.58 18.04 8.55
CA ALA A 86 13.26 18.51 8.98
C ALA A 86 13.01 20.01 8.72
N HIS A 87 14.07 20.82 8.72
CA HIS A 87 14.02 22.28 8.53
C HIS A 87 15.00 22.72 7.43
N PRO A 88 14.81 22.26 6.18
CA PRO A 88 15.82 22.43 5.13
C PRO A 88 16.02 23.90 4.74
N LEU A 89 14.97 24.72 4.79
CA LEU A 89 15.01 26.13 4.41
C LEU A 89 15.79 27.03 5.40
N SER A 90 16.02 26.54 6.62
CA SER A 90 16.84 27.23 7.62
C SER A 90 18.29 26.73 7.64
N ASN A 91 18.64 25.75 6.79
CA ASN A 91 19.98 25.19 6.76
C ASN A 91 20.93 26.13 6.00
N PRO A 92 22.02 26.63 6.61
CA PRO A 92 22.95 27.55 5.95
C PRO A 92 23.70 26.91 4.77
N SER A 93 23.69 25.57 4.67
CA SER A 93 24.30 24.83 3.56
C SER A 93 23.38 24.75 2.33
N LEU A 94 22.11 25.17 2.43
CA LEU A 94 21.20 25.18 1.29
C LEU A 94 21.60 26.33 0.35
N PRO A 95 22.08 26.05 -0.88
CA PRO A 95 22.46 27.12 -1.79
C PRO A 95 21.24 27.93 -2.21
N ALA A 96 21.41 29.23 -2.49
CA ALA A 96 20.31 30.11 -2.92
C ALA A 96 19.67 29.70 -4.26
N ARG A 97 20.42 28.94 -5.07
CA ARG A 97 19.97 28.30 -6.32
C ARG A 97 20.34 26.81 -6.25
N PRO A 98 19.51 25.92 -6.80
CA PRO A 98 19.80 24.50 -6.79
C PRO A 98 21.12 24.17 -7.53
N GLN A 99 21.84 23.18 -7.04
CA GLN A 99 23.13 22.69 -7.51
C GLN A 99 23.10 21.17 -7.63
N VAL A 100 23.41 20.66 -8.81
CA VAL A 100 23.42 19.21 -9.08
C VAL A 100 24.67 18.56 -8.48
N THR A 101 24.66 18.35 -7.16
CA THR A 101 25.78 17.80 -6.39
C THR A 101 25.30 16.68 -5.46
N PRO A 102 25.88 15.45 -5.51
CA PRO A 102 25.42 14.33 -4.68
C PRO A 102 25.35 14.63 -3.18
N GLY A 103 26.32 15.38 -2.64
CA GLY A 103 26.36 15.76 -1.23
C GLY A 103 25.25 16.71 -0.77
N LEU A 104 24.55 17.36 -1.70
CA LEU A 104 23.42 18.24 -1.42
C LEU A 104 22.05 17.59 -1.69
N ALA A 105 22.00 16.46 -2.39
CA ALA A 105 20.75 15.89 -2.90
C ALA A 105 19.65 15.72 -1.85
N SER A 106 19.98 15.20 -0.66
CA SER A 106 19.02 15.07 0.45
C SER A 106 18.49 16.42 0.96
N LEU A 107 19.35 17.44 1.04
CA LEU A 107 18.96 18.78 1.48
C LEU A 107 18.13 19.49 0.41
N GLU A 108 18.47 19.33 -0.86
CA GLU A 108 17.71 19.88 -1.98
C GLU A 108 16.35 19.23 -2.12
N ASP A 109 16.26 17.91 -2.01
CA ASP A 109 14.99 17.19 -2.03
C ASP A 109 14.04 17.72 -0.94
N ALA A 110 14.54 17.77 0.30
CA ALA A 110 13.78 18.31 1.43
C ALA A 110 13.38 19.79 1.22
N ALA A 111 14.29 20.63 0.71
CA ALA A 111 13.99 22.03 0.41
C ALA A 111 12.92 22.15 -0.68
N GLY A 112 12.99 21.31 -1.70
CA GLY A 112 12.00 21.24 -2.77
C GLY A 112 10.60 20.96 -2.22
N GLN A 113 10.46 19.92 -1.39
CA GLN A 113 9.19 19.61 -0.70
C GLN A 113 8.70 20.78 0.18
N ALA A 114 9.61 21.44 0.91
CA ALA A 114 9.27 22.55 1.78
C ALA A 114 8.80 23.80 0.99
N PHE A 115 9.43 24.13 -0.14
CA PHE A 115 9.01 25.24 -1.01
C PHE A 115 7.63 24.99 -1.61
N ILE A 116 7.35 23.78 -2.12
CA ILE A 116 6.01 23.41 -2.62
C ILE A 116 4.96 23.60 -1.53
N LYS A 117 5.24 23.14 -0.30
CA LYS A 117 4.34 23.32 0.85
C LYS A 117 4.09 24.79 1.21
N GLN A 118 5.05 25.68 0.94
CA GLN A 118 4.90 27.14 1.10
C GLN A 118 4.22 27.83 -0.08
N GLY A 119 3.86 27.08 -1.14
CA GLY A 119 3.24 27.62 -2.35
C GLY A 119 4.22 28.09 -3.42
N ASP A 120 5.53 27.94 -3.22
CA ASP A 120 6.55 28.27 -4.22
C ASP A 120 6.87 27.04 -5.08
N LEU A 121 5.95 26.72 -6.00
CA LEU A 121 6.07 25.56 -6.89
C LEU A 121 7.34 25.62 -7.75
N THR A 122 7.63 26.78 -8.32
CA THR A 122 8.76 26.94 -9.25
C THR A 122 10.10 26.64 -8.58
N ARG A 123 10.35 27.20 -7.38
CA ARG A 123 11.56 26.85 -6.64
C ARG A 123 11.52 25.41 -6.18
N GLY A 124 10.37 24.96 -5.69
CA GLY A 124 10.16 23.58 -5.26
C GLY A 124 10.61 22.55 -6.29
N LEU A 125 10.06 22.64 -7.51
CA LEU A 125 10.42 21.76 -8.62
C LEU A 125 11.89 21.89 -9.03
N ALA A 126 12.48 23.09 -8.96
CA ALA A 126 13.87 23.30 -9.31
C ALA A 126 14.84 22.56 -8.36
N TYR A 127 14.56 22.54 -7.05
CA TYR A 127 15.35 21.80 -6.07
C TYR A 127 15.12 20.29 -6.16
N LEU A 128 13.87 19.82 -6.30
CA LEU A 128 13.58 18.39 -6.52
C LEU A 128 14.28 17.86 -7.77
N LYS A 129 14.25 18.63 -8.86
CA LYS A 129 14.96 18.29 -10.10
C LYS A 129 16.46 18.17 -9.89
N ALA A 130 17.07 19.06 -9.11
CA ALA A 130 18.50 19.03 -8.85
C ALA A 130 18.91 17.81 -8.01
N ALA A 131 18.12 17.44 -7.00
CA ALA A 131 18.31 16.20 -6.26
C ALA A 131 18.21 14.96 -7.17
N ALA A 132 17.18 14.90 -8.01
CA ALA A 132 16.98 13.81 -8.97
C ALA A 132 18.11 13.73 -10.02
N LEU A 133 18.69 14.86 -10.42
CA LEU A 133 19.84 14.87 -11.34
C LEU A 133 21.17 14.55 -10.65
N ALA A 134 21.30 14.86 -9.36
CA ALA A 134 22.52 14.67 -8.60
C ALA A 134 22.77 13.19 -8.29
N VAL A 135 21.71 12.45 -7.97
CA VAL A 135 21.77 11.01 -7.71
C VAL A 135 20.64 10.30 -8.48
N PRO A 136 20.76 10.18 -9.81
CA PRO A 136 19.64 9.79 -10.68
C PRO A 136 19.18 8.35 -10.53
N ASP A 137 20.04 7.47 -10.00
CA ASP A 137 19.65 6.10 -9.70
C ASP A 137 18.96 5.96 -8.34
N ASN A 138 18.95 7.02 -7.52
CA ASN A 138 18.22 7.03 -6.26
C ASN A 138 16.72 7.17 -6.53
N LEU A 139 15.99 6.06 -6.34
CA LEU A 139 14.56 5.99 -6.63
C LEU A 139 13.73 7.01 -5.86
N ARG A 140 14.17 7.41 -4.66
CA ARG A 140 13.43 8.37 -3.85
C ARG A 140 13.41 9.75 -4.48
N TYR A 141 14.57 10.34 -4.78
CA TYR A 141 14.61 11.70 -5.33
C TYR A 141 13.93 11.79 -6.70
N SER A 142 14.12 10.77 -7.53
CA SER A 142 13.41 10.69 -8.81
C SER A 142 11.90 10.50 -8.63
N ASN A 143 11.45 9.69 -7.66
CA ASN A 143 10.04 9.54 -7.34
C ASN A 143 9.44 10.85 -6.83
N ASP A 144 10.08 11.52 -5.88
CA ASP A 144 9.55 12.74 -5.27
C ASP A 144 9.44 13.88 -6.30
N TYR A 145 10.41 14.00 -7.21
CA TYR A 145 10.31 14.92 -8.35
C TYR A 145 9.18 14.53 -9.32
N ARG A 146 9.07 13.25 -9.69
CA ARG A 146 8.01 12.74 -10.57
C ARG A 146 6.62 13.02 -10.02
N LEU A 147 6.39 12.68 -8.75
CA LEU A 147 5.11 12.89 -8.09
C LEU A 147 4.75 14.37 -8.01
N ALA A 148 5.73 15.25 -7.74
CA ALA A 148 5.49 16.69 -7.74
C ALA A 148 5.04 17.19 -9.12
N LEU A 149 5.67 16.73 -10.22
CA LEU A 149 5.21 17.08 -11.57
C LEU A 149 3.79 16.55 -11.84
N ARG A 150 3.54 15.28 -11.54
CA ARG A 150 2.25 14.62 -11.69
C ARG A 150 1.12 15.32 -10.93
N ASP A 151 1.37 15.67 -9.67
CA ASP A 151 0.39 16.27 -8.77
C ASP A 151 0.03 17.71 -9.19
N HIS A 152 0.95 18.37 -9.91
CA HIS A 152 0.74 19.66 -10.54
C HIS A 152 0.40 19.56 -12.04
N GLN A 153 0.06 18.37 -12.54
CA GLN A 153 -0.39 18.10 -13.92
C GLN A 153 0.63 18.48 -15.02
N LEU A 154 1.92 18.48 -14.69
CA LEU A 154 3.03 18.77 -15.60
C LEU A 154 3.50 17.51 -16.34
N TYR A 155 2.55 16.72 -16.88
CA TYR A 155 2.80 15.38 -17.41
C TYR A 155 3.76 15.34 -18.61
N GLN A 156 3.74 16.37 -19.46
CA GLN A 156 4.64 16.44 -20.62
C GLN A 156 6.08 16.75 -20.19
N ASP A 157 6.26 17.65 -19.21
CA ASP A 157 7.57 17.95 -18.65
C ASP A 157 8.15 16.74 -17.91
N GLU A 158 7.29 16.01 -17.18
CA GLU A 158 7.61 14.74 -16.52
C GLU A 158 8.11 13.70 -17.53
N LEU A 159 7.33 13.41 -18.57
CA LEU A 159 7.71 12.44 -19.59
C LEU A 159 9.01 12.84 -20.30
N ALA A 160 9.13 14.10 -20.70
CA ALA A 160 10.32 14.60 -21.39
C ALA A 160 11.59 14.46 -20.53
N PHE A 161 11.49 14.79 -19.23
CA PHE A 161 12.59 14.67 -18.29
C PHE A 161 13.04 13.21 -18.12
N PHE A 162 12.12 12.32 -17.75
CA PHE A 162 12.50 10.93 -17.45
C PHE A 162 12.88 10.14 -18.70
N MET A 163 12.31 10.45 -19.87
CA MET A 163 12.77 9.91 -21.15
C MET A 163 14.23 10.29 -21.42
N ALA A 164 14.59 11.56 -21.25
CA ALA A 164 15.95 12.03 -21.47
C ALA A 164 16.93 11.41 -20.44
N LEU A 165 16.52 11.32 -19.18
CA LEU A 165 17.33 10.73 -18.11
C LEU A 165 17.59 9.24 -18.35
N ALA A 166 16.55 8.47 -18.69
CA ALA A 166 16.67 7.04 -18.98
C ALA A 166 17.52 6.77 -20.22
N ARG A 167 17.40 7.58 -21.28
CA ARG A 167 18.26 7.47 -22.48
C ARG A 167 19.74 7.70 -22.17
N LYS A 168 20.03 8.66 -21.28
CA LYS A 168 21.40 9.03 -20.91
C LYS A 168 22.06 7.98 -20.01
N LEU A 169 21.34 7.43 -19.04
CA LEU A 169 21.92 6.60 -17.97
C LEU A 169 21.66 5.11 -18.14
N GLN A 170 20.51 4.75 -18.70
CA GLN A 170 20.12 3.35 -18.98
C GLN A 170 20.17 2.42 -17.76
N THR A 171 19.98 2.96 -16.57
CA THR A 171 19.91 2.17 -15.33
C THR A 171 18.50 1.60 -15.12
N PRO A 172 18.33 0.53 -14.33
CA PRO A 172 17.00 0.02 -13.99
C PRO A 172 16.08 1.08 -13.39
N ASN A 173 16.55 1.89 -12.43
CA ASN A 173 15.70 2.83 -11.71
C ASN A 173 15.27 4.01 -12.60
N THR A 174 16.18 4.54 -13.42
CA THR A 174 15.81 5.60 -14.38
C THR A 174 14.83 5.09 -15.44
N THR A 175 14.98 3.83 -15.87
CA THR A 175 14.05 3.16 -16.79
C THR A 175 12.65 2.98 -16.18
N ILE A 176 12.58 2.59 -14.89
CA ILE A 176 11.30 2.48 -14.16
C ILE A 176 10.60 3.83 -14.08
N GLN A 177 11.32 4.90 -13.74
CA GLN A 177 10.72 6.24 -13.66
C GLN A 177 10.20 6.71 -15.01
N TYR A 178 10.90 6.39 -16.11
CA TYR A 178 10.40 6.65 -17.46
C TYR A 178 9.12 5.87 -17.76
N ALA A 179 9.06 4.58 -17.41
CA ALA A 179 7.84 3.80 -17.57
C ALA A 179 6.67 4.34 -16.72
N LEU A 180 6.95 4.82 -15.50
CA LEU A 180 5.94 5.42 -14.62
C LEU A 180 5.43 6.75 -15.15
N ALA A 181 6.29 7.58 -15.78
CA ALA A 181 5.86 8.83 -16.39
C ALA A 181 4.79 8.63 -17.48
N TYR A 182 4.82 7.51 -18.21
CA TYR A 182 3.72 7.14 -19.10
C TYR A 182 2.44 6.75 -18.34
N VAL A 183 2.56 6.04 -17.21
CA VAL A 183 1.39 5.70 -16.38
C VAL A 183 0.74 6.97 -15.80
N ASP A 184 1.56 7.94 -15.43
CA ASP A 184 1.08 9.24 -14.97
C ASP A 184 0.48 10.06 -16.11
N LEU A 185 1.05 10.00 -17.32
CA LEU A 185 0.50 10.65 -18.51
C LEU A 185 -0.90 10.16 -18.88
N MET A 186 -1.26 8.91 -18.57
CA MET A 186 -2.63 8.39 -18.73
C MET A 186 -3.67 9.27 -18.01
N ARG A 187 -3.28 9.99 -16.94
CA ARG A 187 -4.16 10.90 -16.18
C ARG A 187 -4.48 12.20 -16.93
N SER A 188 -3.69 12.54 -17.95
CA SER A 188 -3.93 13.68 -18.84
C SER A 188 -4.98 13.37 -19.90
N CYS A 189 -5.21 12.09 -20.20
CA CYS A 189 -6.24 11.67 -21.14
C CYS A 189 -7.64 11.99 -20.58
N PRO A 190 -8.65 12.21 -21.46
CA PRO A 190 -10.04 12.26 -21.02
C PRO A 190 -10.44 11.02 -20.22
N LYS A 191 -11.48 11.15 -19.40
CA LYS A 191 -12.02 9.97 -18.70
C LYS A 191 -12.61 8.98 -19.72
N PRO A 192 -12.59 7.67 -19.43
CA PRO A 192 -13.28 6.69 -20.26
C PRO A 192 -14.79 7.01 -20.36
N PRO A 193 -15.43 6.76 -21.52
CA PRO A 193 -14.88 6.03 -22.66
C PRO A 193 -13.96 6.86 -23.59
N ASP A 194 -14.05 8.19 -23.57
CA ASP A 194 -13.43 9.05 -24.60
C ASP A 194 -11.90 8.99 -24.62
N GLY A 195 -11.26 8.86 -23.46
CA GLY A 195 -9.79 8.76 -23.36
C GLY A 195 -9.23 7.34 -23.40
N LEU A 196 -10.05 6.32 -23.66
CA LEU A 196 -9.63 4.91 -23.58
C LEU A 196 -8.43 4.60 -24.51
N VAL A 197 -8.44 5.16 -25.73
CA VAL A 197 -7.36 4.94 -26.72
C VAL A 197 -6.05 5.60 -26.26
N CYS A 198 -6.12 6.85 -25.80
CA CYS A 198 -4.98 7.59 -25.26
C CYS A 198 -4.35 6.82 -24.08
N GLN A 199 -5.17 6.40 -23.11
CA GLN A 199 -4.70 5.63 -21.96
C GLN A 199 -4.09 4.28 -22.37
N ALA A 200 -4.63 3.63 -23.40
CA ALA A 200 -4.12 2.35 -23.88
C ALA A 200 -2.75 2.50 -24.55
N GLN A 201 -2.53 3.58 -25.30
CA GLN A 201 -1.24 3.88 -25.93
C GLN A 201 -0.15 4.16 -24.89
N ASP A 202 -0.46 4.96 -23.87
CA ASP A 202 0.48 5.28 -22.80
C ASP A 202 0.79 4.05 -21.93
N SER A 203 -0.23 3.29 -21.55
CA SER A 203 -0.05 2.03 -20.83
C SER A 203 0.78 1.02 -21.62
N TYR A 204 0.51 0.87 -22.92
CA TYR A 204 1.29 0.01 -23.80
C TYR A 204 2.76 0.42 -23.84
N SER A 205 3.04 1.73 -23.93
CA SER A 205 4.41 2.27 -23.91
C SER A 205 5.12 1.95 -22.58
N SER A 206 4.44 2.16 -21.45
CA SER A 206 4.94 1.81 -20.11
C SER A 206 5.25 0.31 -20.00
N ILE A 207 4.31 -0.55 -20.40
CA ILE A 207 4.47 -2.01 -20.36
C ILE A 207 5.64 -2.45 -21.26
N GLY A 208 5.76 -1.89 -22.47
CA GLY A 208 6.86 -2.19 -23.39
C GLY A 208 8.23 -1.89 -22.80
N ILE A 209 8.38 -0.75 -22.12
CA ILE A 209 9.63 -0.38 -21.42
C ILE A 209 9.93 -1.37 -20.28
N LEU A 210 8.91 -1.70 -19.47
CA LEU A 210 9.06 -2.61 -18.34
C LEU A 210 9.35 -4.05 -18.80
N ASN A 211 8.81 -4.48 -19.94
CA ASN A 211 9.16 -5.76 -20.57
C ASN A 211 10.66 -5.83 -20.86
N GLY A 212 11.19 -4.84 -21.60
CA GLY A 212 12.62 -4.81 -21.92
C GLY A 212 13.53 -4.72 -20.69
N LEU A 213 13.07 -4.09 -19.61
CA LEU A 213 13.78 -4.09 -18.34
C LEU A 213 13.78 -5.47 -17.67
N LEU A 214 12.62 -6.13 -17.60
CA LEU A 214 12.44 -7.42 -16.93
C LEU A 214 13.04 -8.59 -17.70
N GLU A 215 13.24 -8.48 -19.02
CA GLU A 215 14.04 -9.44 -19.79
C GLU A 215 15.48 -9.53 -19.26
N LYS A 216 16.05 -8.39 -18.84
CA LYS A 216 17.42 -8.30 -18.30
C LYS A 216 17.47 -8.48 -16.79
N ASN A 217 16.42 -8.06 -16.09
CA ASN A 217 16.33 -8.04 -14.63
C ASN A 217 15.03 -8.73 -14.17
N PRO A 218 14.88 -10.05 -14.37
CA PRO A 218 13.60 -10.75 -14.20
C PRO A 218 13.04 -10.71 -12.78
N TYR A 219 13.88 -10.41 -11.80
CA TYR A 219 13.55 -10.34 -10.37
C TYR A 219 13.49 -8.90 -9.83
N ASN A 220 13.56 -7.87 -10.68
CA ASN A 220 13.43 -6.49 -10.21
C ASN A 220 12.01 -6.27 -9.64
N ILE A 221 11.94 -6.11 -8.32
CA ILE A 221 10.68 -6.12 -7.57
C ILE A 221 9.80 -4.91 -7.89
N VAL A 222 10.43 -3.75 -8.07
CA VAL A 222 9.75 -2.49 -8.39
C VAL A 222 9.14 -2.59 -9.78
N ALA A 223 9.90 -3.07 -10.77
CA ALA A 223 9.42 -3.25 -12.13
C ALA A 223 8.28 -4.27 -12.23
N ARG A 224 8.39 -5.41 -11.54
CA ARG A 224 7.29 -6.41 -11.44
C ARG A 224 6.05 -5.77 -10.85
N TYR A 225 6.17 -5.12 -9.70
CA TYR A 225 5.03 -4.50 -9.03
C TYR A 225 4.33 -3.45 -9.90
N VAL A 226 5.08 -2.53 -10.49
CA VAL A 226 4.53 -1.46 -11.35
C VAL A 226 3.88 -2.03 -12.62
N ARG A 227 4.53 -2.98 -13.31
CA ARG A 227 3.95 -3.59 -14.51
C ARG A 227 2.67 -4.36 -14.18
N GLY A 228 2.65 -5.07 -13.04
CA GLY A 228 1.47 -5.75 -12.53
C GLY A 228 0.31 -4.80 -12.22
N LEU A 229 0.59 -3.67 -11.57
CA LEU A 229 -0.40 -2.61 -11.30
C LEU A 229 -0.95 -1.97 -12.59
N ASN A 230 -0.10 -1.83 -13.62
CA ASN A 230 -0.53 -1.32 -14.92
C ASN A 230 -1.43 -2.35 -15.64
N HIS A 231 -1.11 -3.65 -15.58
CA HIS A 231 -1.95 -4.69 -16.16
C HIS A 231 -3.34 -4.81 -15.48
N ILE A 232 -3.41 -4.79 -14.14
CA ILE A 232 -4.69 -4.95 -13.41
C ILE A 232 -5.67 -3.78 -13.65
N TYR A 233 -5.18 -2.60 -14.04
CA TYR A 233 -6.01 -1.44 -14.39
C TYR A 233 -7.07 -1.78 -15.46
N TRP A 234 -6.71 -2.60 -16.44
CA TRP A 234 -7.52 -2.85 -17.62
C TRP A 234 -8.75 -3.74 -17.34
N PRO A 235 -9.86 -3.56 -18.08
CA PRO A 235 -11.00 -4.46 -18.03
C PRO A 235 -10.61 -5.92 -18.30
N THR A 236 -11.32 -6.85 -17.67
CA THR A 236 -11.02 -8.29 -17.77
C THR A 236 -11.06 -8.82 -19.20
N GLN A 237 -11.93 -8.25 -20.03
CA GLN A 237 -12.12 -8.63 -21.44
C GLN A 237 -10.87 -8.37 -22.29
N MET A 238 -9.98 -7.48 -21.86
CA MET A 238 -8.72 -7.17 -22.55
C MET A 238 -7.58 -8.14 -22.21
N ARG A 239 -7.82 -9.15 -21.36
CA ARG A 239 -6.87 -10.25 -21.08
C ARG A 239 -5.53 -9.83 -20.45
N HIS A 240 -5.49 -8.72 -19.70
CA HIS A 240 -4.29 -8.31 -18.96
C HIS A 240 -4.09 -9.05 -17.62
N LEU A 241 -5.14 -9.67 -17.06
CA LEU A 241 -5.08 -10.30 -15.74
C LEU A 241 -4.01 -11.39 -15.57
N PRO A 242 -3.75 -12.28 -16.56
CA PRO A 242 -2.68 -13.28 -16.41
C PRO A 242 -1.29 -12.65 -16.18
N ASN A 243 -0.97 -11.58 -16.89
CA ASN A 243 0.30 -10.87 -16.73
C ASN A 243 0.35 -10.13 -15.38
N ALA A 244 -0.76 -9.50 -14.97
CA ALA A 244 -0.86 -8.91 -13.63
C ALA A 244 -0.64 -9.95 -12.54
N GLN A 245 -1.25 -11.13 -12.69
CA GLN A 245 -1.11 -12.24 -11.75
C GLN A 245 0.34 -12.68 -11.63
N GLU A 246 1.02 -12.96 -12.74
CA GLU A 246 2.42 -13.39 -12.75
C GLU A 246 3.31 -12.36 -12.02
N ASP A 247 3.20 -11.10 -12.40
CA ASP A 247 4.03 -10.03 -11.86
C ASP A 247 3.80 -9.81 -10.37
N LEU A 248 2.54 -9.81 -9.93
CA LEU A 248 2.20 -9.59 -8.53
C LEU A 248 2.46 -10.83 -7.67
N GLN A 249 2.44 -12.04 -8.24
CA GLN A 249 2.95 -13.24 -7.58
C GLN A 249 4.46 -13.14 -7.34
N TYR A 250 5.24 -12.66 -8.32
CA TYR A 250 6.65 -12.36 -8.12
C TYR A 250 6.87 -11.28 -7.06
N ALA A 251 6.09 -10.20 -7.07
CA ALA A 251 6.18 -9.13 -6.07
C ALA A 251 5.96 -9.66 -4.64
N VAL A 252 4.96 -10.52 -4.43
CA VAL A 252 4.70 -11.17 -3.14
C VAL A 252 5.80 -12.19 -2.78
N ALA A 253 6.33 -12.95 -3.74
CA ALA A 253 7.43 -13.88 -3.48
C ALA A 253 8.70 -13.13 -3.04
N LEU A 254 9.04 -12.05 -3.74
CA LEU A 254 10.22 -11.23 -3.48
C LEU A 254 10.10 -10.44 -2.17
N SER A 255 8.88 -9.96 -1.81
CA SER A 255 8.67 -9.29 -0.53
C SER A 255 8.93 -10.21 0.66
N ARG A 256 8.63 -11.51 0.52
CA ARG A 256 8.91 -12.53 1.53
C ARG A 256 10.38 -12.95 1.58
N PHE A 257 11.08 -12.82 0.45
CA PHE A 257 12.49 -13.20 0.34
C PHE A 257 13.40 -12.23 1.11
N GLN A 258 13.06 -10.94 1.13
CA GLN A 258 13.90 -9.90 1.72
C GLN A 258 13.18 -9.14 2.84
N MET A 259 13.49 -9.47 4.10
CA MET A 259 12.93 -8.79 5.28
C MET A 259 13.32 -7.30 5.41
N LYS A 260 14.28 -6.82 4.59
CA LYS A 260 14.74 -5.43 4.60
C LYS A 260 13.84 -4.44 3.84
N ILE A 261 12.92 -4.93 3.02
CA ILE A 261 11.96 -4.07 2.30
C ILE A 261 11.04 -3.40 3.32
N SER A 262 10.54 -2.19 3.03
CA SER A 262 9.73 -1.44 3.98
C SER A 262 8.53 -2.28 4.38
N PRO A 263 8.15 -2.23 5.65
CA PRO A 263 6.92 -2.84 6.11
C PRO A 263 5.68 -2.33 5.34
N GLY A 264 5.73 -1.14 4.72
CA GLY A 264 4.67 -0.59 3.88
C GLY A 264 4.44 -1.31 2.54
N PHE A 265 5.45 -1.98 1.96
CA PHE A 265 5.31 -2.60 0.63
C PHE A 265 4.58 -3.94 0.68
N ALA A 266 4.96 -4.82 1.61
CA ALA A 266 4.39 -6.16 1.71
C ALA A 266 2.84 -6.18 1.69
N PRO A 267 2.13 -5.40 2.53
CA PRO A 267 0.66 -5.38 2.49
C PRO A 267 0.12 -4.92 1.13
N GLN A 268 0.76 -3.97 0.45
CA GLN A 268 0.32 -3.48 -0.86
C GLN A 268 0.50 -4.54 -1.95
N ALA A 269 1.58 -5.32 -1.91
CA ALA A 269 1.80 -6.44 -2.83
C ALA A 269 0.72 -7.52 -2.68
N TYR A 270 0.37 -7.88 -1.44
CA TYR A 270 -0.72 -8.82 -1.16
C TYR A 270 -2.09 -8.28 -1.58
N ILE A 271 -2.36 -6.99 -1.32
CA ILE A 271 -3.60 -6.34 -1.77
C ILE A 271 -3.71 -6.44 -3.29
N ALA A 272 -2.69 -5.97 -4.01
CA ALA A 272 -2.70 -5.97 -5.47
C ALA A 272 -2.88 -7.39 -6.04
N LEU A 273 -2.19 -8.41 -5.50
CA LEU A 273 -2.37 -9.79 -5.94
C LEU A 273 -3.79 -10.31 -5.67
N GLY A 274 -4.37 -10.03 -4.50
CA GLY A 274 -5.74 -10.43 -4.21
C GLY A 274 -6.76 -9.69 -5.08
N ASP A 275 -6.52 -8.41 -5.39
CA ASP A 275 -7.33 -7.60 -6.29
C ASP A 275 -7.37 -8.24 -7.70
N VAL A 276 -6.28 -8.86 -8.18
CA VAL A 276 -6.27 -9.61 -9.46
C VAL A 276 -7.33 -10.71 -9.46
N PHE A 277 -7.35 -11.53 -8.40
CA PHE A 277 -8.31 -12.63 -8.27
C PHE A 277 -9.74 -12.12 -8.02
N GLY A 278 -9.89 -11.04 -7.25
CA GLY A 278 -11.18 -10.40 -7.02
C GLY A 278 -11.79 -9.90 -8.32
N LYS A 279 -10.96 -9.25 -9.16
CA LYS A 279 -11.36 -8.77 -10.48
C LYS A 279 -11.65 -9.91 -11.46
N ALA A 280 -10.95 -11.05 -11.34
CA ALA A 280 -11.23 -12.28 -12.09
C ALA A 280 -12.52 -13.00 -11.65
N GLY A 281 -13.13 -12.60 -10.52
CA GLY A 281 -14.29 -13.27 -9.93
C GLY A 281 -13.95 -14.48 -9.05
N ASP A 282 -12.66 -14.75 -8.81
CA ASP A 282 -12.22 -15.81 -7.90
C ASP A 282 -12.12 -15.28 -6.46
N ILE A 283 -13.30 -15.02 -5.87
CA ILE A 283 -13.46 -14.39 -4.56
C ILE A 283 -12.76 -15.20 -3.45
N LYS A 284 -12.81 -16.53 -3.55
CA LYS A 284 -12.21 -17.42 -2.56
C LYS A 284 -10.69 -17.27 -2.56
N VAL A 285 -10.06 -17.27 -3.74
CA VAL A 285 -8.61 -17.08 -3.86
C VAL A 285 -8.21 -15.66 -3.46
N ALA A 286 -8.96 -14.64 -3.86
CA ALA A 286 -8.71 -13.24 -3.47
C ALA A 286 -8.63 -13.08 -1.94
N ARG A 287 -9.65 -13.58 -1.23
CA ARG A 287 -9.69 -13.55 0.24
C ARG A 287 -8.55 -14.36 0.86
N ASN A 288 -8.22 -15.52 0.30
CA ASN A 288 -7.10 -16.32 0.76
C ASN A 288 -5.76 -15.58 0.62
N VAL A 289 -5.55 -14.82 -0.46
CA VAL A 289 -4.36 -13.98 -0.63
C VAL A 289 -4.29 -12.91 0.46
N TRP A 290 -5.36 -12.17 0.71
CA TRP A 290 -5.35 -11.14 1.75
C TRP A 290 -5.18 -11.71 3.16
N LEU A 291 -5.76 -12.88 3.46
CA LEU A 291 -5.53 -13.58 4.73
C LEU A 291 -4.08 -14.03 4.88
N ASN A 292 -3.44 -14.53 3.81
CA ASN A 292 -2.00 -14.80 3.82
C ASN A 292 -1.21 -13.52 4.10
N GLY A 293 -1.63 -12.39 3.52
CA GLY A 293 -1.05 -11.08 3.78
C GLY A 293 -1.14 -10.68 5.25
N LEU A 294 -2.31 -10.83 5.88
CA LEU A 294 -2.50 -10.52 7.31
C LEU A 294 -1.54 -11.31 8.20
N ASN A 295 -1.30 -12.57 7.87
CA ASN A 295 -0.39 -13.43 8.62
C ASN A 295 1.10 -13.12 8.35
N ALA A 296 1.42 -12.41 7.28
CA ALA A 296 2.78 -12.12 6.85
C ALA A 296 3.29 -10.73 7.28
N VAL A 297 2.41 -9.82 7.69
CA VAL A 297 2.75 -8.42 8.00
C VAL A 297 2.52 -8.07 9.47
N SER A 298 3.13 -6.99 9.95
CA SER A 298 2.96 -6.55 11.34
C SER A 298 1.54 -6.02 11.58
N THR A 299 1.04 -6.08 12.82
CA THR A 299 -0.32 -5.63 13.15
C THR A 299 -0.61 -4.20 12.69
N ARG A 300 0.39 -3.31 12.67
CA ARG A 300 0.24 -1.91 12.24
C ARG A 300 -0.03 -1.78 10.73
N GLU A 301 0.43 -2.75 9.94
CA GLU A 301 0.29 -2.79 8.48
C GLU A 301 -0.95 -3.54 8.00
N GLN A 302 -1.71 -4.15 8.92
CA GLN A 302 -2.85 -4.99 8.57
C GLN A 302 -4.09 -4.20 8.12
N THR A 303 -4.21 -2.93 8.50
CA THR A 303 -5.41 -2.11 8.23
C THR A 303 -5.89 -2.16 6.76
N PRO A 304 -5.03 -1.92 5.74
CA PRO A 304 -5.51 -1.95 4.35
C PRO A 304 -5.92 -3.36 3.87
N LEU A 305 -5.33 -4.43 4.42
CA LEU A 305 -5.76 -5.82 4.14
C LEU A 305 -7.10 -6.14 4.82
N GLN A 306 -7.31 -5.65 6.05
CA GLN A 306 -8.59 -5.78 6.76
C GLN A 306 -9.71 -5.06 6.01
N GLN A 307 -9.43 -3.88 5.44
CA GLN A 307 -10.39 -3.16 4.59
C GLN A 307 -10.82 -3.98 3.37
N ARG A 308 -9.89 -4.69 2.71
CA ARG A 308 -10.24 -5.60 1.61
C ARG A 308 -11.09 -6.77 2.07
N LEU A 309 -10.76 -7.38 3.20
CA LEU A 309 -11.51 -8.49 3.78
C LEU A 309 -12.90 -8.10 4.30
N ALA A 310 -13.12 -6.81 4.59
CA ALA A 310 -14.42 -6.27 4.98
C ALA A 310 -15.40 -6.09 3.81
N ILE A 311 -14.93 -6.13 2.56
CA ILE A 311 -15.79 -6.03 1.38
C ILE A 311 -16.72 -7.26 1.30
N PRO A 312 -18.05 -7.09 1.21
CA PRO A 312 -18.98 -8.20 1.02
C PRO A 312 -18.63 -9.04 -0.20
N GLN A 313 -18.69 -10.38 -0.07
CA GLN A 313 -18.22 -11.30 -1.11
C GLN A 313 -18.97 -11.12 -2.44
N ASP A 314 -20.27 -10.85 -2.37
CA ASP A 314 -21.17 -10.60 -3.51
C ASP A 314 -20.93 -9.25 -4.20
N GLN A 315 -20.23 -8.33 -3.54
CA GLN A 315 -19.90 -7.00 -4.08
C GLN A 315 -18.45 -6.90 -4.57
N LEU A 316 -17.61 -7.88 -4.29
CA LEU A 316 -16.17 -7.72 -4.48
C LEU A 316 -15.82 -7.48 -5.96
N THR A 317 -16.32 -8.30 -6.89
CA THR A 317 -16.01 -8.14 -8.32
C THR A 317 -16.49 -6.80 -8.88
N SER A 318 -17.65 -6.31 -8.46
CA SER A 318 -18.15 -5.01 -8.93
C SER A 318 -17.32 -3.87 -8.36
N MET A 319 -16.95 -3.93 -7.07
CA MET A 319 -16.04 -2.97 -6.45
C MET A 319 -14.67 -2.94 -7.13
N GLU A 320 -14.09 -4.10 -7.46
CA GLU A 320 -12.83 -4.18 -8.19
C GLU A 320 -12.92 -3.48 -9.55
N ASN A 321 -13.99 -3.71 -10.30
CA ASN A 321 -14.17 -3.17 -11.64
C ASN A 321 -14.56 -1.68 -11.66
N GLN A 322 -15.06 -1.11 -10.56
CA GLN A 322 -15.62 0.25 -10.54
C GLN A 322 -14.90 1.22 -9.61
N GLN A 323 -14.41 0.75 -8.46
CA GLN A 323 -13.96 1.62 -7.37
C GLN A 323 -12.51 1.38 -6.94
N LEU A 324 -12.00 0.15 -7.11
CA LEU A 324 -10.67 -0.21 -6.60
C LEU A 324 -9.62 -0.27 -7.71
N ARG A 325 -9.95 -0.89 -8.83
CA ARG A 325 -9.05 -1.13 -9.98
C ARG A 325 -9.76 -0.89 -11.31
N GLY A 326 -10.85 -0.12 -11.29
CA GLY A 326 -11.67 0.17 -12.45
C GLY A 326 -11.06 1.21 -13.37
N LEU A 327 -11.57 1.28 -14.60
CA LEU A 327 -11.31 2.40 -15.49
C LEU A 327 -11.74 3.71 -14.82
N GLY A 328 -10.83 4.68 -14.73
CA GLY A 328 -11.04 5.93 -13.99
C GLY A 328 -10.53 5.93 -12.54
N VAL A 329 -10.08 4.78 -12.02
CA VAL A 329 -9.28 4.70 -10.80
C VAL A 329 -7.82 4.68 -11.21
N TYR A 330 -7.12 5.80 -11.05
CA TYR A 330 -5.74 5.90 -11.49
C TYR A 330 -4.84 4.90 -10.80
N VAL A 331 -3.92 4.32 -11.57
CA VAL A 331 -2.86 3.46 -11.05
C VAL A 331 -2.05 4.25 -10.02
N ASN A 332 -1.81 3.64 -8.85
CA ASN A 332 -0.94 4.25 -7.86
C ASN A 332 0.51 4.08 -8.30
N THR A 333 1.11 5.18 -8.75
CA THR A 333 2.50 5.24 -9.20
C THR A 333 3.46 5.64 -8.08
N ASP A 334 2.99 5.92 -6.87
CA ASP A 334 3.87 6.32 -5.76
C ASP A 334 4.72 5.14 -5.27
N LEU A 335 6.04 5.26 -5.43
CA LEU A 335 7.01 4.27 -4.97
C LEU A 335 7.44 4.50 -3.51
N SER A 336 6.95 5.53 -2.83
CA SER A 336 7.30 5.83 -1.43
C SER A 336 7.03 4.67 -0.48
N LEU A 337 6.05 3.82 -0.80
CA LEU A 337 5.74 2.58 -0.08
C LEU A 337 6.95 1.64 0.06
N PHE A 338 7.96 1.80 -0.79
CA PHE A 338 9.22 1.11 -0.67
C PHE A 338 10.05 1.69 0.49
N TRP A 339 10.19 2.99 0.72
CA TRP A 339 11.10 3.51 1.77
C TRP A 339 10.42 4.19 2.96
N MET A 340 9.10 4.39 2.94
CA MET A 340 8.36 4.94 4.07
C MET A 340 8.42 3.98 5.27
N LYS A 341 8.68 4.51 6.47
CA LYS A 341 8.52 3.74 7.71
C LYS A 341 7.02 3.69 8.02
N GLY A 342 6.48 2.48 8.19
CA GLY A 342 5.08 2.24 8.57
C GLY A 342 4.76 2.55 10.02
#